data_AF-A0A7J2R3R0-F1
#
_entry.id   AF-A0A7J2R3R0-F1
#
_cell.length_a   1.000
_cell.length_b   1.000
_cell.length_c   1.000
_cell.angle_alpha   90.00
_cell.angle_beta   90.00
_cell.angle_gamma   90.00
#
_symmetry.space_group_name_H-M   'P 1'
#
loop_
_entity.id
_entity.type
_entity.pdbx_description
1 polymer ?
#
loop_
_entity_poly.entity_id
_entity_poly.type
_entity_poly.pdbx_seq_one_letter_code
_entity_poly.pdbx_strand_id
1 'polypeptide(L)' 'MKNVISNSEGGILVDFDAKKFPIGMIAPAKKEDLAKTMGEKCKEWVIKNRSYEQMGKKVEAIYSQLLT' A
#
# COMPACT_ATOMS: atom_id res chain seq x y z
N MET A 1 11.07 -4.84 -7.27
CA MET A 1 10.51 -3.68 -6.53
C MET A 1 9.21 -4.15 -5.89
N LYS A 2 9.12 -4.23 -4.55
CA LYS A 2 7.88 -4.70 -3.90
C LYS A 2 6.76 -3.67 -4.18
N ASN A 3 5.59 -4.13 -4.61
CA ASN A 3 4.46 -3.25 -4.92
C ASN A 3 3.82 -2.69 -3.62
N VAL A 4 2.97 -1.66 -3.76
CA VAL A 4 2.34 -1.00 -2.60
C VAL A 4 1.58 -2.01 -1.73
N ILE A 5 0.83 -2.92 -2.34
CA ILE A 5 0.03 -3.93 -1.65
C ILE A 5 0.91 -4.85 -0.78
N SER A 6 2.04 -5.32 -1.31
CA SER A 6 2.98 -6.17 -0.58
C SER A 6 3.73 -5.43 0.54
N ASN A 7 3.94 -4.12 0.40
CA ASN A 7 4.64 -3.34 1.43
C ASN A 7 3.71 -2.85 2.53
N SER A 8 2.45 -2.56 2.20
CA SER A 8 1.46 -2.07 3.15
C SER A 8 0.71 -3.18 3.87
N GLU A 9 0.75 -4.41 3.34
CA GLU A 9 -0.09 -5.54 3.77
C GLU A 9 -1.59 -5.17 3.77
N GLY A 10 -1.95 -4.14 3.00
CA GLY A 10 -3.28 -3.54 2.97
C GLY A 10 -4.23 -4.17 1.95
N GLY A 11 -3.79 -5.23 1.28
CA GLY A 11 -4.48 -5.86 0.17
C GLY A 11 -4.00 -7.29 -0.04
N ILE A 12 -4.75 -8.04 -0.84
CA ILE A 12 -4.32 -9.37 -1.31
C ILE A 12 -3.81 -9.19 -2.73
N LEU A 13 -2.54 -9.53 -2.95
CA LEU A 13 -1.98 -9.56 -4.29
C LEU A 13 -2.46 -10.83 -4.98
N VAL A 14 -3.07 -10.67 -6.14
CA VAL A 14 -3.55 -11.77 -6.98
C VAL A 14 -2.95 -11.66 -8.37
N ASP A 15 -2.79 -12.80 -9.02
CA ASP A 15 -2.41 -12.83 -10.44
C ASP A 15 -3.50 -12.16 -11.28
N PHE A 16 -3.11 -11.60 -12.42
CA PHE A 16 -4.03 -11.01 -13.39
C PHE A 16 -4.80 -12.11 -14.14
N ASP A 17 -5.72 -12.74 -13.42
CA ASP A 17 -6.53 -13.88 -13.86
C ASP A 17 -7.96 -13.73 -13.37
N ALA A 18 -8.92 -13.98 -14.26
CA ALA A 18 -10.34 -13.78 -14.02
C ALA A 18 -10.90 -14.70 -12.91
N LYS A 19 -10.25 -15.83 -12.61
CA LYS A 19 -10.64 -16.74 -11.52
C LYS A 19 -9.99 -16.33 -10.20
N LYS A 20 -8.77 -15.79 -10.23
CA LYS A 20 -8.03 -15.38 -9.01
C LYS A 20 -8.58 -14.12 -8.37
N PHE A 21 -9.04 -13.16 -9.16
CA PHE A 21 -9.56 -11.89 -8.63
C PHE A 21 -10.77 -12.08 -7.69
N PRO A 22 -11.83 -12.83 -8.05
CA PRO A 22 -12.94 -13.10 -7.14
C PRO A 22 -12.51 -13.81 -5.85
N ILE A 23 -11.55 -14.74 -5.94
CA ILE A 23 -11.01 -15.45 -4.75
C ILE A 23 -10.37 -14.45 -3.79
N GLY A 24 -9.59 -13.50 -4.31
CA GLY A 24 -9.00 -12.42 -3.52
C GLY A 24 -10.03 -11.51 -2.86
N MET A 25 -11.20 -11.29 -3.48
CA MET A 25 -12.29 -10.51 -2.89
C MET A 25 -13.08 -11.27 -1.82
N ILE A 26 -13.28 -12.57 -2.01
CA ILE A 26 -14.05 -13.41 -1.07
C ILE A 26 -13.33 -13.55 0.27
N ALA A 27 -12.00 -13.65 0.28
CA ALA A 27 -11.21 -13.83 1.49
C ALA A 27 -11.47 -12.76 2.58
N PRO A 28 -11.34 -11.45 2.31
CA PRO A 28 -11.65 -10.41 3.29
C PRO A 28 -13.16 -10.29 3.57
N ALA A 29 -14.02 -10.57 2.58
CA ALA A 29 -15.47 -10.52 2.78
C ALA A 29 -15.99 -11.56 3.79
N LYS A 30 -15.28 -12.71 3.93
CA LYS A 30 -15.64 -13.78 4.87
C LYS A 30 -14.98 -13.66 6.24
N LYS A 31 -14.03 -12.74 6.43
CA LYS A 31 -13.21 -12.63 7.64
C LYS A 31 -13.06 -11.17 8.04
N GLU A 32 -13.94 -10.70 8.91
CA GLU A 32 -13.96 -9.30 9.37
C GLU A 32 -12.62 -8.87 9.98
N ASP A 33 -12.01 -9.70 10.83
CA ASP A 33 -10.71 -9.41 11.45
C ASP A 33 -9.59 -9.21 10.42
N LEU A 34 -9.63 -9.98 9.33
CA LEU A 34 -8.67 -9.85 8.24
C LEU A 34 -8.85 -8.51 7.53
N ALA A 35 -10.09 -8.15 7.19
CA ALA A 35 -10.40 -6.88 6.54
C ALA A 35 -10.00 -5.68 7.41
N LYS A 36 -10.29 -5.73 8.72
CA LYS A 36 -9.89 -4.70 9.67
C LYS A 36 -8.37 -4.57 9.77
N THR A 37 -7.68 -5.68 9.98
CA THR A 37 -6.21 -5.71 10.07
C THR A 37 -5.55 -5.16 8.81
N MET A 38 -6.05 -5.53 7.63
CA MET A 38 -5.56 -5.01 6.36
C MET A 38 -5.77 -3.49 6.26
N GLY A 39 -6.95 -2.99 6.65
CA GLY A 39 -7.25 -1.57 6.64
C GLY A 39 -6.32 -0.76 7.56
N GLU A 40 -6.09 -1.25 8.78
CA GLU A 40 -5.21 -0.62 9.77
C GLU A 40 -3.76 -0.57 9.28
N LYS A 41 -3.21 -1.70 8.83
CA LYS A 41 -1.85 -1.77 8.27
C LYS A 41 -1.68 -0.88 7.04
N CYS A 42 -2.67 -0.85 6.16
CA CYS A 42 -2.66 0.02 4.99
C CYS A 42 -2.58 1.50 5.40
N LYS A 43 -3.43 1.91 6.34
CA LYS A 43 -3.48 3.28 6.86
C LYS A 43 -2.14 3.70 7.44
N GLU A 44 -1.57 2.89 8.33
CA GLU A 44 -0.27 3.17 8.95
C GLU A 44 0.84 3.32 7.90
N TRP A 45 0.86 2.41 6.92
CA TRP A 45 1.84 2.46 5.85
C TRP A 45 1.68 3.71 4.98
N VAL A 46 0.46 4.09 4.62
CA VAL A 46 0.19 5.29 3.80
C VAL A 46 0.63 6.56 4.53
N ILE A 47 0.31 6.69 5.81
CA ILE A 47 0.75 7.84 6.63
C ILE A 47 2.28 7.95 6.62
N LYS A 48 2.98 6.83 6.77
CA LYS A 48 4.45 6.78 6.83
C LYS A 48 5.13 7.03 5.48
N ASN A 49 4.54 6.59 4.37
CA ASN A 49 5.26 6.50 3.09
C ASN A 49 4.69 7.38 1.95
N ARG A 50 3.44 7.81 2.07
CA ARG A 50 2.66 8.46 1.00
C ARG A 50 1.96 9.75 1.46
N SER A 51 2.29 10.28 2.63
CA SER A 51 1.81 11.60 3.04
C SER A 51 2.39 12.71 2.17
N TYR A 52 1.66 13.82 2.02
CA TYR A 52 2.16 15.00 1.31
C TYR A 52 3.45 15.54 1.93
N GLU A 53 3.59 15.46 3.25
CA GLU A 53 4.82 15.82 3.95
C GLU A 53 6.02 14.98 3.48
N GLN A 54 5.87 13.65 3.41
CA GLN A 54 6.93 12.76 2.95
C GLN A 54 7.23 12.95 1.46
N MET A 55 6.23 13.28 0.66
CA MET A 55 6.43 13.63 -0.75
C MET A 55 7.19 14.96 -0.90
N GLY A 56 6.83 15.98 -0.12
CA GLY A 56 7.52 17.27 -0.09
C GLY A 56 8.99 17.11 0.27
N LYS A 57 9.31 16.40 1.36
CA LYS A 57 10.68 16.10 1.78
C LYS A 57 11.52 15.43 0.69
N LYS A 58 10.93 14.52 -0.09
CA LYS A 58 11.61 13.87 -1.22
C LYS A 58 11.90 14.84 -2.36
N VAL A 59 10.97 15.73 -2.66
CA VAL A 59 11.14 16.77 -3.68
C VAL A 59 12.23 17.75 -3.24
N GLU A 60 12.21 18.20 -1.99
CA GLU A 60 13.25 19.06 -1.41
C GLU A 60 14.64 18.43 -1.50
N ALA A 61 14.76 17.15 -1.14
CA ALA A 61 16.03 16.43 -1.23
C ALA A 61 16.60 16.39 -2.66
N ILE A 62 15.74 16.20 -3.67
CA ILE A 62 16.14 16.24 -5.09
C ILE A 62 16.59 17.66 -5.46
N TYR A 63 15.85 18.70 -5.07
CA TYR A 63 16.25 20.08 -5.34
C TYR A 63 17.60 20.41 -4.71
N SER A 64 17.85 20.01 -3.46
CA SER A 64 19.14 20.22 -2.82
C SER A 64 20.27 19.55 -3.61
N GLN A 65 20.10 18.31 -4.05
CA GLN A 65 21.10 17.59 -4.86
C GLN A 65 21.41 18.25 -6.20
N LEU A 66 20.44 18.95 -6.80
CA LEU A 66 20.64 19.64 -8.08
C LEU A 66 21.29 21.02 -7.92
N LEU A 67 21.18 21.62 -6.73
CA LEU A 67 21.75 22.92 -6.40
C LEU A 67 23.15 22.84 -5.76
N THR A 68 23.64 21.62 -5.48
CA THR A 68 25.01 21.36 -5.01
C THR A 68 25.83 20.71 -6.11
#